data_AF-A0A5C4K4V4-F1
#
_entry.id   AF-A0A5C4K4V4-F1
#
_cell.length_a   1.000
_cell.length_b   1.000
_cell.length_c   1.000
_cell.angle_alpha   90.00
_cell.angle_beta   90.00
_cell.angle_gamma   90.00
#
_symmetry.space_group_name_H-M   'P 1'
#
loop_
_entity.id
_entity.type
_entity.pdbx_description
1 polymer ?
#
loop_
_entity_poly.entity_id
_entity_poly.type
_entity_poly.pdbx_seq_one_letter_code
_entity_poly.pdbx_strand_id
1 'polypeptide(L)'
;MHNASKTAWVIAVAILLFGGYWLIRSLKLDVDSVAAVASALAAFAAFGAALESRRTAKDSTRALAFATKPQPVIAMTITADNETGYSAVKVSVENLAVHPLRSGTLSWLLRDGTTGALPVGEVRGRTSPSVGMFHTPEGIASFSLADPFDDSLEGVDTVTLDYFGEGPLTGWRQTISEEWKQNDQLRWRQTGTVPQTSRVRRDRAEVEL
;
A
#
# COMPACT_ATOMS: atom_id res chain seq x y z
N MET A 1 -10.82 -27.26 33.14
CA MET A 1 -12.16 -27.17 32.50
C MET A 1 -12.11 -27.31 30.97
N HIS A 2 -11.21 -28.14 30.40
CA HIS A 2 -11.03 -28.26 28.94
C HIS A 2 -11.59 -29.57 28.33
N ASN A 3 -11.95 -30.55 29.18
CA ASN A 3 -12.44 -31.85 28.73
C ASN A 3 -13.96 -31.88 28.52
N ALA A 4 -14.71 -31.01 29.21
CA ALA A 4 -16.16 -30.93 29.10
C ALA A 4 -16.65 -30.38 27.74
N SER A 5 -15.87 -29.53 27.08
CA SER A 5 -16.21 -29.00 25.74
C SER A 5 -15.99 -30.04 24.64
N LYS A 6 -14.98 -30.89 24.77
CA LYS A 6 -14.69 -31.98 23.82
C LYS A 6 -15.74 -33.09 23.91
N THR A 7 -16.16 -33.47 25.12
CA THR A 7 -17.22 -34.47 25.31
C THR A 7 -18.57 -33.97 24.81
N ALA A 8 -18.90 -32.69 25.02
CA ALA A 8 -20.12 -32.08 24.49
C ALA A 8 -20.17 -32.10 22.95
N TRP A 9 -19.05 -31.80 22.28
CA TRP A 9 -18.94 -31.87 20.82
C TRP A 9 -19.14 -33.29 20.28
N VAL A 10 -18.51 -34.29 20.91
CA VAL A 10 -18.65 -35.70 20.50
C VAL A 10 -20.09 -36.19 20.67
N ILE A 11 -20.74 -35.84 21.79
CA ILE A 11 -22.14 -36.20 22.03
C ILE A 11 -23.07 -35.54 21.01
N ALA A 12 -22.86 -34.25 20.70
CA ALA A 12 -23.65 -33.54 19.71
C ALA A 12 -23.54 -34.17 18.32
N VAL A 13 -22.32 -34.53 17.88
CA VAL A 13 -22.09 -35.22 16.60
C VAL A 13 -22.75 -36.59 16.58
N ALA A 14 -22.65 -37.36 17.67
CA ALA A 14 -23.28 -38.69 17.77
C ALA A 14 -24.81 -38.62 17.69
N ILE A 15 -25.44 -37.65 18.36
CA ILE A 15 -26.90 -37.43 18.30
C ILE A 15 -27.32 -37.03 16.89
N LEU A 16 -26.54 -36.17 16.22
CA LEU A 16 -26.85 -35.70 14.88
C LEU A 16 -26.74 -36.82 13.84
N LEU A 17 -25.71 -37.68 13.95
CA LEU A 17 -25.55 -38.87 13.11
C LEU A 17 -26.67 -39.90 13.35
N PHE A 18 -27.00 -40.17 14.61
CA PHE A 18 -28.03 -41.16 14.96
C PHE A 18 -29.43 -40.67 14.57
N GLY A 19 -29.73 -39.40 14.85
CA GLY A 19 -30.98 -38.76 14.44
C GLY A 19 -31.12 -38.67 12.91
N GLY A 20 -30.03 -38.32 12.22
CA GLY A 20 -29.97 -38.31 10.75
C GLY A 20 -30.23 -39.68 10.15
N TYR A 21 -29.60 -40.73 10.69
CA TYR A 21 -29.81 -42.12 10.25
C TYR A 21 -31.28 -42.56 10.40
N TRP A 22 -31.90 -42.27 11.55
CA TRP A 22 -33.31 -42.59 11.79
C TRP A 22 -34.26 -41.84 10.87
N LEU A 23 -33.97 -40.56 10.61
CA LEU A 23 -34.77 -39.72 9.71
C LEU A 23 -34.70 -40.26 8.26
N ILE A 24 -33.51 -40.56 7.76
CA ILE A 24 -33.28 -41.10 6.40
C ILE A 24 -33.99 -42.45 6.25
N ARG A 25 -33.89 -43.33 7.26
CA ARG A 25 -34.55 -44.64 7.25
C ARG A 25 -36.09 -44.51 7.26
N SER A 26 -36.64 -43.54 7.98
CA SER A 26 -38.09 -43.28 8.02
C SER A 26 -38.61 -42.72 6.69
N LEU A 27 -37.80 -41.92 5.99
CA LEU A 27 -38.17 -41.25 4.75
C LEU A 27 -37.94 -42.08 3.48
N LYS A 28 -37.37 -43.29 3.56
CA LYS A 28 -36.99 -44.15 2.41
C LYS A 28 -36.24 -43.36 1.31
N LEU A 29 -35.42 -42.39 1.70
CA LEU A 29 -34.65 -41.59 0.76
C LEU A 29 -33.54 -42.44 0.17
N ASP A 30 -33.43 -42.39 -1.16
CA ASP A 30 -32.36 -43.08 -1.88
C ASP A 30 -31.00 -42.50 -1.47
N VAL A 31 -30.02 -43.39 -1.29
CA VAL A 31 -28.70 -43.04 -0.71
C VAL A 31 -28.01 -41.94 -1.52
N ASP A 32 -28.24 -41.93 -2.84
CA ASP A 32 -27.71 -40.93 -3.78
C ASP A 32 -28.27 -39.52 -3.53
N SER A 33 -29.53 -39.40 -3.11
CA SER A 33 -30.16 -38.09 -2.81
C SER A 33 -29.61 -37.48 -1.52
N VAL A 34 -29.34 -38.31 -0.51
CA VAL A 34 -28.73 -37.86 0.75
C VAL A 34 -27.28 -37.43 0.53
N ALA A 35 -26.52 -38.18 -0.27
CA ALA A 35 -25.15 -37.83 -0.64
C ALA A 35 -25.08 -36.51 -1.42
N ALA A 36 -26.01 -36.27 -2.34
CA ALA A 36 -26.09 -35.03 -3.11
C ALA A 36 -26.39 -33.81 -2.22
N VAL A 37 -27.35 -33.93 -1.29
CA VAL A 37 -27.69 -32.84 -0.34
C VAL A 37 -26.54 -32.56 0.64
N ALA A 38 -25.89 -33.62 1.15
CA ALA A 38 -24.71 -33.47 2.01
C ALA A 38 -23.55 -32.79 1.27
N SER A 39 -23.31 -33.15 0.00
CA SER A 39 -22.29 -32.52 -0.84
C SER A 39 -22.60 -31.06 -1.15
N ALA A 40 -23.88 -30.73 -1.40
CA ALA A 40 -24.32 -29.35 -1.61
C ALA A 40 -24.14 -28.49 -0.35
N LEU A 41 -24.54 -29.00 0.83
CA LEU A 41 -24.35 -28.30 2.11
C LEU A 41 -22.86 -28.13 2.45
N ALA A 42 -22.03 -29.15 2.18
CA ALA A 42 -20.58 -29.05 2.33
C ALA A 42 -19.99 -27.99 1.39
N ALA A 43 -20.44 -27.91 0.14
CA ALA A 43 -20.01 -26.90 -0.82
C ALA A 43 -20.41 -25.48 -0.40
N PHE A 44 -21.63 -25.28 0.13
CA PHE A 44 -22.05 -23.98 0.67
C PHE A 44 -21.28 -23.57 1.92
N ALA A 45 -21.02 -24.51 2.84
CA ALA A 45 -20.19 -24.27 4.01
C ALA A 45 -18.74 -23.95 3.61
N ALA A 46 -18.18 -24.68 2.63
CA ALA A 46 -16.87 -24.40 2.07
C ALA A 46 -16.82 -23.03 1.37
N PHE A 47 -17.88 -22.63 0.67
CA PHE A 47 -18.00 -21.30 0.06
C PHE A 47 -18.07 -20.19 1.12
N GLY A 48 -18.82 -20.40 2.20
CA GLY A 48 -18.85 -19.50 3.36
C GLY A 48 -17.49 -19.33 4.02
N ALA A 49 -16.80 -20.44 4.28
CA ALA A 49 -15.43 -20.45 4.81
C ALA A 49 -14.42 -19.81 3.86
N ALA A 50 -14.57 -19.99 2.55
CA ALA A 50 -13.75 -19.34 1.53
C ALA A 50 -13.98 -17.82 1.47
N LEU A 51 -15.22 -17.37 1.67
CA LEU A 51 -15.54 -15.94 1.77
C LEU A 51 -14.96 -15.30 3.03
N GLU A 52 -15.05 -15.96 4.17
CA GLU A 52 -14.41 -15.51 5.42
C GLU A 52 -12.89 -15.49 5.27
N SER A 53 -12.30 -16.55 4.72
CA SER A 53 -10.87 -16.62 4.40
C SER A 53 -10.42 -15.48 3.47
N ARG A 54 -11.22 -15.11 2.47
CA ARG A 54 -10.93 -13.98 1.58
C ARG A 54 -10.96 -12.63 2.31
N ARG A 55 -11.90 -12.43 3.24
CA ARG A 55 -11.98 -11.21 4.07
C ARG A 55 -10.79 -11.13 5.01
N THR A 56 -10.48 -12.21 5.72
CA THR A 56 -9.31 -12.30 6.60
C THR A 56 -8.02 -12.12 5.82
N ALA A 57 -7.85 -12.77 4.67
CA ALA A 57 -6.67 -12.61 3.82
C ALA A 57 -6.51 -11.17 3.33
N LYS A 58 -7.60 -10.49 2.96
CA LYS A 58 -7.58 -9.08 2.56
C LYS A 58 -7.18 -8.17 3.71
N ASP A 59 -7.70 -8.40 4.91
CA ASP A 59 -7.37 -7.61 6.09
C ASP A 59 -5.93 -7.88 6.57
N SER A 60 -5.47 -9.12 6.52
CA SER A 60 -4.07 -9.49 6.74
C SER A 60 -3.15 -8.84 5.70
N THR A 61 -3.55 -8.78 4.43
CA THR A 61 -2.76 -8.13 3.38
C THR A 61 -2.65 -6.62 3.63
N ARG A 62 -3.74 -5.98 4.07
CA ARG A 62 -3.74 -4.56 4.45
C ARG A 62 -2.85 -4.32 5.68
N ALA A 63 -3.00 -5.13 6.72
CA ALA A 63 -2.19 -5.04 7.93
C ALA A 63 -0.69 -5.22 7.61
N LEU A 64 -0.36 -6.20 6.76
CA LEU A 64 1.01 -6.41 6.29
C LEU A 64 1.51 -5.21 5.47
N ALA A 65 0.71 -4.68 4.55
CA ALA A 65 1.08 -3.52 3.74
C ALA A 65 1.31 -2.25 4.57
N PHE A 66 0.56 -2.06 5.66
CA PHE A 66 0.81 -0.98 6.62
C PHE A 66 2.04 -1.23 7.48
N ALA A 67 2.28 -2.47 7.90
CA ALA A 67 3.45 -2.85 8.68
C ALA A 67 4.76 -2.71 7.87
N THR A 68 4.73 -3.05 6.58
CA THR A 68 5.88 -2.97 5.67
C THR A 68 5.90 -1.69 4.85
N LYS A 69 5.25 -0.63 5.33
CA LYS A 69 5.09 0.63 4.59
C LYS A 69 6.43 1.38 4.52
N PRO A 70 6.95 1.71 3.33
CA PRO A 70 8.07 2.64 3.19
C PRO A 70 7.69 4.03 3.70
N GLN A 71 8.66 4.78 4.23
CA GLN A 71 8.44 6.13 4.76
C GLN A 71 9.35 7.13 4.04
N PRO A 72 9.07 7.44 2.77
CA PRO A 72 9.85 8.45 2.07
C PRO A 72 9.66 9.83 2.70
N VAL A 73 10.74 10.60 2.71
CA VAL A 73 10.78 12.02 2.99
C VAL A 73 11.29 12.69 1.74
N ILE A 74 10.49 13.61 1.24
CA ILE A 74 10.81 14.43 0.08
C ILE A 74 11.32 15.76 0.62
N ALA A 75 12.52 16.14 0.23
CA ALA A 75 13.05 17.47 0.47
C ALA A 75 13.33 18.13 -0.87
N MET A 76 12.83 19.35 -1.02
CA MET A 76 13.06 20.20 -2.18
C MET A 76 14.10 21.26 -1.80
N THR A 77 15.07 21.46 -2.68
CA THR A 77 16.10 22.50 -2.55
C THR A 77 16.20 23.24 -3.87
N ILE A 78 16.22 24.57 -3.78
CA ILE A 78 16.44 25.43 -4.93
C ILE A 78 17.92 25.82 -4.89
N THR A 79 18.63 25.53 -5.97
CA THR A 79 20.03 25.91 -6.13
C THR A 79 20.14 26.90 -7.27
N ALA A 80 20.57 28.12 -6.96
CA ALA A 80 20.92 29.12 -7.95
C ALA A 80 22.12 28.65 -8.77
N ASP A 81 22.02 28.72 -10.09
CA ASP A 81 23.13 28.54 -11.00
C ASP A 81 23.75 29.92 -11.29
N ASN A 82 24.90 30.17 -10.67
CA ASN A 82 25.60 31.47 -10.76
C ASN A 82 26.07 31.81 -12.18
N GLU A 83 26.15 30.84 -13.10
CA GLU A 83 26.62 31.07 -14.47
C GLU A 83 25.49 31.50 -15.41
N THR A 84 24.28 30.96 -15.21
CA THR A 84 23.14 31.23 -16.09
C THR A 84 22.16 32.24 -15.50
N GLY A 85 22.26 32.55 -14.20
CA GLY A 85 21.34 33.45 -13.48
C GLY A 85 19.95 32.84 -13.26
N TYR A 86 19.79 31.55 -13.56
CA TYR A 86 18.57 30.80 -13.34
C TYR A 86 18.72 29.85 -12.16
N SER A 87 17.59 29.42 -11.59
CA SER A 87 17.55 28.50 -10.47
C SER A 87 17.14 27.10 -10.91
N ALA A 88 17.74 26.08 -10.29
CA ALA A 88 17.42 24.68 -10.53
C ALA A 88 16.79 24.06 -9.29
N VAL A 89 15.65 23.36 -9.45
CA VAL A 89 15.05 22.57 -8.37
C VAL A 89 15.69 21.20 -8.30
N LYS A 90 16.25 20.88 -7.14
CA LYS A 90 16.68 19.53 -6.76
C LYS A 90 15.69 18.96 -5.76
N VAL A 91 15.30 17.72 -6.00
CA VAL A 91 14.48 16.94 -5.07
C VAL A 91 15.26 15.74 -4.60
N SER A 92 15.41 15.60 -3.30
CA SER A 92 15.95 14.41 -2.66
C SER A 92 14.82 13.61 -2.02
N VAL A 93 14.79 12.32 -2.32
CA VAL A 93 13.90 11.33 -1.69
C VAL A 93 14.75 10.45 -0.80
N GLU A 94 14.46 10.45 0.49
CA GLU A 94 15.09 9.57 1.47
C GLU A 94 14.04 8.65 2.07
N ASN A 95 14.33 7.36 2.23
CA ASN A 95 13.40 6.44 2.89
C ASN A 95 13.76 6.24 4.36
N LEU A 96 12.92 6.72 5.28
CA LEU A 96 13.16 6.59 6.71
C LEU A 96 12.79 5.22 7.29
N ALA A 97 12.08 4.38 6.54
CA ALA A 97 11.69 3.05 6.98
C ALA A 97 12.79 2.01 6.72
N VAL A 98 12.75 0.90 7.47
CA VAL A 98 13.62 -0.27 7.22
C VAL A 98 13.23 -0.99 5.92
N HIS A 99 11.96 -0.89 5.51
CA HIS A 99 11.46 -1.52 4.29
C HIS A 99 11.78 -0.65 3.08
N PRO A 100 12.35 -1.22 2.00
CA PRO A 100 12.72 -0.47 0.80
C PRO A 100 11.50 0.01 0.03
N LEU A 101 11.66 1.15 -0.64
CA LEU A 101 10.79 1.59 -1.72
C LEU A 101 11.33 0.95 -3.01
N ARG A 102 10.54 0.10 -3.67
CA ARG A 102 11.01 -0.69 -4.82
C ARG A 102 10.88 0.05 -6.14
N SER A 103 9.84 0.86 -6.26
CA SER A 103 9.56 1.65 -7.45
C SER A 103 8.67 2.83 -7.08
N GLY A 104 8.79 3.91 -7.82
CA GLY A 104 7.87 5.01 -7.75
C GLY A 104 7.93 5.91 -8.98
N THR A 105 7.11 6.94 -8.96
CA THR A 105 7.09 8.01 -9.95
C THR A 105 7.05 9.32 -9.18
N LEU A 106 8.06 10.16 -9.42
CA LEU A 106 8.11 11.53 -8.93
C LEU A 106 7.50 12.43 -9.99
N SER A 107 6.43 13.14 -9.67
CA SER A 107 5.81 14.14 -10.52
C SER A 107 5.82 15.50 -9.86
N TRP A 108 5.85 16.55 -10.66
CA TRP A 108 5.92 17.92 -10.14
C TRP A 108 5.09 18.89 -10.97
N LEU A 109 4.71 19.97 -10.29
CA LEU A 109 4.14 21.19 -10.85
C LEU A 109 4.81 22.34 -10.11
N LEU A 110 5.68 23.07 -10.80
CA LEU A 110 6.36 24.25 -10.27
C LEU A 110 5.50 25.50 -10.49
N ARG A 111 5.84 26.57 -9.76
CA ARG A 111 5.15 27.86 -9.77
C ARG A 111 5.13 28.56 -11.14
N ASP A 112 6.11 28.28 -11.99
CA ASP A 112 6.23 28.79 -13.36
C ASP A 112 5.30 28.04 -14.34
N GLY A 113 4.62 26.98 -13.87
CA GLY A 113 3.78 26.10 -14.67
C GLY A 113 4.53 24.90 -15.26
N THR A 114 5.83 24.77 -15.00
CA THR A 114 6.62 23.63 -15.44
C THR A 114 6.14 22.35 -14.76
N THR A 115 5.87 21.33 -15.56
CA THR A 115 5.41 20.03 -15.09
C THR A 115 6.28 18.93 -15.67
N GLY A 116 6.38 17.83 -14.95
CA GLY A 116 7.07 16.66 -15.44
C GLY A 116 6.90 15.47 -14.52
N ALA A 117 7.46 14.34 -14.97
CA ALA A 117 7.49 13.12 -14.21
C ALA A 117 8.78 12.33 -14.49
N LEU A 118 9.35 11.73 -13.44
CA LEU A 118 10.53 10.88 -13.51
C LEU A 118 10.29 9.57 -12.75
N PRO A 119 10.74 8.43 -13.28
CA PRO A 119 10.71 7.18 -12.53
C PRO A 119 11.70 7.26 -11.36
N VAL A 120 11.22 6.89 -10.18
CA VAL A 120 12.05 6.66 -8.99
C VAL A 120 12.33 5.17 -8.94
N GLY A 121 13.59 4.80 -9.06
CA GLY A 121 14.03 3.41 -8.91
C GLY A 121 13.91 2.92 -7.47
N GLU A 122 14.67 1.88 -7.13
CA GLU A 122 14.72 1.40 -5.75
C GLU A 122 15.41 2.42 -4.83
N VAL A 123 14.73 2.82 -3.77
CA VAL A 123 15.28 3.61 -2.66
C VAL A 123 15.38 2.69 -1.46
N ARG A 124 16.63 2.36 -1.08
CA ARG A 124 16.91 1.40 -0.02
C ARG A 124 16.28 1.84 1.30
N GLY A 125 15.80 0.86 2.06
CA GLY A 125 15.41 1.09 3.44
C GLY A 125 16.62 1.35 4.33
N ARG A 126 16.41 2.04 5.45
CA ARG A 126 17.45 2.30 6.43
C ARG A 126 17.83 1.06 7.22
N THR A 127 19.09 1.01 7.61
CA THR A 127 19.59 -0.03 8.51
C THR A 127 19.14 0.18 9.96
N SER A 128 18.95 1.44 10.37
CA SER A 128 18.48 1.84 11.70
C SER A 128 17.24 2.74 11.61
N PRO A 129 16.15 2.43 12.34
CA PRO A 129 14.90 3.20 12.30
C PRO A 129 14.93 4.50 13.13
N SER A 130 16.05 4.87 13.76
CA SER A 130 16.09 6.06 14.62
C SER A 130 16.09 7.36 13.81
N VAL A 131 15.12 8.23 14.10
CA VAL A 131 15.05 9.63 13.64
C VAL A 131 15.39 10.49 14.87
N GLY A 132 16.46 11.28 14.81
CA GLY A 132 16.95 12.07 15.94
C GLY A 132 18.11 12.99 15.54
N MET A 133 18.68 13.71 16.51
CA MET A 133 19.72 14.73 16.27
C MET A 133 21.02 14.19 15.64
N PHE A 134 21.23 12.87 15.65
CA PHE A 134 22.35 12.16 15.03
C PHE A 134 21.94 11.37 13.78
N HIS A 135 20.85 11.78 13.14
CA HIS A 135 20.40 11.20 11.88
C HIS A 135 21.50 11.35 10.81
N THR A 136 21.99 10.22 10.32
CA THR A 136 22.83 10.16 9.13
C THR A 136 21.94 9.78 7.95
N PRO A 137 21.85 10.61 6.90
CA PRO A 137 21.03 10.30 5.76
C PRO A 137 21.54 9.03 5.03
N GLU A 138 20.64 8.09 4.74
CA GLU A 138 20.96 6.81 4.11
C GLU A 138 19.99 6.53 2.95
N GLY A 139 20.53 6.02 1.84
CA GLY A 139 19.68 5.63 0.70
C GLY A 139 18.96 6.81 0.04
N ILE A 140 19.58 7.99 -0.03
CA ILE A 140 19.02 9.16 -0.71
C ILE A 140 19.09 8.97 -2.23
N ALA A 141 17.97 9.20 -2.91
CA ALA A 141 17.92 9.39 -4.36
C ALA A 141 17.66 10.87 -4.67
N SER A 142 18.54 11.48 -5.46
CA SER A 142 18.44 12.90 -5.84
C SER A 142 18.08 13.04 -7.32
N PHE A 143 17.12 13.92 -7.59
CA PHE A 143 16.57 14.19 -8.91
C PHE A 143 16.64 15.68 -9.20
N SER A 144 16.93 16.03 -10.45
CA SER A 144 16.81 17.39 -10.95
C SER A 144 15.54 17.47 -11.80
N LEU A 145 14.63 18.38 -11.44
CA LEU A 145 13.26 18.42 -11.96
C LEU A 145 13.11 19.16 -13.31
N ALA A 146 14.20 19.36 -14.05
CA ALA A 146 14.27 20.07 -15.34
C ALA A 146 14.56 21.59 -15.24
N ASP A 147 14.35 22.26 -16.39
CA ASP A 147 15.08 23.43 -16.88
C ASP A 147 15.19 24.60 -15.90
N PRO A 148 16.26 25.39 -16.03
CA PRO A 148 16.47 26.54 -15.17
C PRO A 148 15.28 27.52 -15.26
N PHE A 149 14.70 27.90 -14.12
CA PHE A 149 13.54 28.79 -14.04
C PHE A 149 13.84 30.02 -13.18
N ASP A 150 13.01 31.06 -13.33
CA ASP A 150 13.11 32.30 -12.57
C ASP A 150 12.59 32.09 -11.13
N ASP A 151 13.49 32.18 -10.15
CA ASP A 151 13.17 31.99 -8.73
C ASP A 151 12.43 33.18 -8.10
N SER A 152 12.43 34.35 -8.76
CA SER A 152 11.73 35.54 -8.29
C SER A 152 10.21 35.44 -8.37
N LEU A 153 9.70 34.41 -9.04
CA LEU A 153 8.27 34.13 -9.16
C LEU A 153 7.68 33.72 -7.81
N GLU A 154 6.58 34.37 -7.43
CA GLU A 154 5.76 33.92 -6.30
C GLU A 154 4.81 32.81 -6.74
N GLY A 155 4.60 31.82 -5.88
CA GLY A 155 3.64 30.75 -6.17
C GLY A 155 3.83 29.51 -5.31
N VAL A 156 3.24 28.41 -5.76
CA VAL A 156 3.25 27.13 -5.06
C VAL A 156 3.95 26.09 -5.91
N ASP A 157 5.01 25.52 -5.37
CA ASP A 157 5.69 24.35 -5.95
C ASP A 157 5.08 23.09 -5.32
N THR A 158 4.64 22.16 -6.15
CA THR A 158 4.06 20.89 -5.71
C THR A 158 4.85 19.73 -6.27
N VAL A 159 5.30 18.84 -5.38
CA VAL A 159 6.00 17.61 -5.74
C VAL A 159 5.22 16.43 -5.15
N THR A 160 4.91 15.46 -6.00
CA THR A 160 4.19 14.25 -5.64
C THR A 160 5.03 13.03 -5.93
N LEU A 161 5.17 12.16 -4.94
CA LEU A 161 5.79 10.84 -5.07
C LEU A 161 4.69 9.78 -4.96
N ASP A 162 4.46 9.06 -6.04
CA ASP A 162 3.72 7.81 -6.05
C ASP A 162 4.70 6.66 -5.89
N TYR A 163 4.53 5.79 -4.89
CA TYR A 163 5.54 4.77 -4.56
C TYR A 163 4.95 3.45 -4.09
N PHE A 164 5.75 2.40 -4.26
CA PHE A 164 5.43 1.03 -3.89
C PHE A 164 6.53 0.45 -2.98
N GLY A 165 6.12 -0.29 -1.95
CA GLY A 165 7.01 -1.03 -1.09
C GLY A 165 7.26 -2.46 -1.56
N GLU A 166 7.72 -3.31 -0.64
CA GLU A 166 7.98 -4.74 -0.89
C GLU A 166 6.69 -5.59 -0.98
N GLY A 167 5.59 -5.11 -0.40
CA GLY A 167 4.29 -5.77 -0.45
C GLY A 167 3.60 -5.64 -1.82
N PRO A 168 2.93 -6.69 -2.33
CA PRO A 168 2.67 -6.83 -3.77
C PRO A 168 1.60 -5.91 -4.40
N LEU A 169 0.85 -5.08 -3.66
CA LEU A 169 -0.38 -4.46 -4.23
C LEU A 169 -0.79 -3.09 -3.66
N THR A 170 -0.02 -2.49 -2.76
CA THR A 170 -0.41 -1.20 -2.15
C THR A 170 0.51 -0.08 -2.59
N GLY A 171 -0.02 0.80 -3.43
CA GLY A 171 0.60 2.08 -3.78
C GLY A 171 0.32 3.14 -2.73
N TRP A 172 1.27 4.02 -2.52
CA TRP A 172 1.19 5.14 -1.60
C TRP A 172 1.47 6.42 -2.36
N ARG A 173 0.80 7.51 -1.97
CA ARG A 173 1.04 8.84 -2.50
C ARG A 173 1.49 9.75 -1.38
N GLN A 174 2.58 10.48 -1.63
CA GLN A 174 3.02 11.57 -0.78
C GLN A 174 3.13 12.84 -1.61
N THR A 175 2.49 13.90 -1.14
CA THR A 175 2.52 15.20 -1.79
C THR A 175 3.09 16.20 -0.82
N ILE A 176 4.09 16.94 -1.28
CA ILE A 176 4.58 18.16 -0.63
C ILE A 176 4.19 19.36 -1.48
N SER A 177 3.69 20.39 -0.83
CA SER A 177 3.46 21.70 -1.44
C SER A 177 4.17 22.75 -0.62
N GLU A 178 4.91 23.62 -1.30
CA GLU A 178 5.69 24.70 -0.72
C GLU A 178 5.29 26.02 -1.37
N GLU A 179 4.86 27.00 -0.57
CA GLU A 179 4.58 28.35 -1.06
C GLU A 179 5.79 29.25 -0.88
N TRP A 180 6.17 29.90 -1.98
CA TRP A 180 7.29 30.82 -2.09
C TRP A 180 6.77 32.25 -2.31
N LYS A 181 7.43 33.20 -1.64
CA LYS A 181 7.19 34.65 -1.77
C LYS A 181 8.45 35.37 -2.22
N GLN A 182 8.29 36.58 -2.76
CA GLN A 182 9.29 37.39 -3.47
C GLN A 182 10.57 37.74 -2.69
N ASN A 183 10.65 37.38 -1.40
CA ASN A 183 11.86 37.51 -0.57
C ASN A 183 12.58 36.16 -0.35
N ASP A 184 12.29 35.16 -1.18
CA ASP A 184 12.90 33.82 -1.15
C ASP A 184 12.71 33.08 0.19
N GLN A 185 11.71 33.51 0.96
CA GLN A 185 11.34 32.89 2.23
C GLN A 185 10.21 31.89 1.98
N LEU A 186 10.50 30.61 2.19
CA LEU A 186 9.50 29.56 2.31
C LEU A 186 8.49 29.97 3.39
N ARG A 187 7.24 30.16 2.99
CA ARG A 187 6.20 30.63 3.92
C ARG A 187 5.54 29.48 4.65
N TRP A 188 5.27 28.39 3.94
CA TRP A 188 4.69 27.19 4.52
C TRP A 188 5.04 25.95 3.70
N ARG A 189 5.09 24.81 4.40
CA ARG A 189 5.24 23.47 3.82
C ARG A 189 4.08 22.61 4.32
N GLN A 190 3.32 22.03 3.39
CA GLN A 190 2.30 21.03 3.71
C GLN A 190 2.76 19.68 3.18
N THR A 191 2.77 18.68 4.06
CA THR A 191 3.07 17.29 3.69
C THR A 191 1.84 16.43 3.93
N GLY A 192 1.33 15.82 2.87
CA GLY A 192 0.24 14.84 2.94
C GLY A 192 0.74 13.46 2.52
N THR A 193 0.37 12.40 3.27
CA THR A 193 0.57 11.02 2.82
C THR A 193 -0.76 10.29 2.85
N VAL A 194 -1.21 9.80 1.70
CA VAL A 194 -2.50 9.15 1.55
C VAL A 194 -2.28 7.79 0.85
N PRO A 195 -2.94 6.70 1.29
CA PRO A 195 -2.96 5.47 0.52
C PRO A 195 -3.54 5.75 -0.86
N GLN A 196 -2.90 5.25 -1.92
CA GLN A 196 -3.42 5.41 -3.26
C GLN A 196 -4.63 4.46 -3.41
N THR A 197 -5.84 5.01 -3.24
CA THR A 197 -7.09 4.23 -3.31
C THR A 197 -7.56 4.00 -4.74
N SER A 198 -6.91 4.60 -5.75
CA SER A 198 -7.15 4.24 -7.13
C SER A 198 -6.73 2.79 -7.32
N ARG A 199 -7.70 1.89 -7.53
CA ARG A 199 -7.44 0.57 -8.09
C ARG A 199 -6.53 0.79 -9.29
N VAL A 200 -5.26 0.41 -9.19
CA VAL A 200 -4.44 0.18 -10.37
C VAL A 200 -5.21 -0.91 -11.11
N ARG A 201 -5.96 -0.51 -12.13
CA ARG A 201 -6.52 -1.42 -13.11
C ARG A 201 -5.28 -2.05 -13.75
N ARG A 202 -4.82 -3.17 -13.18
CA ARG A 202 -3.95 -4.09 -13.92
C ARG A 202 -4.87 -4.59 -15.02
N ASP A 203 -4.82 -3.92 -16.16
CA ASP A 203 -5.40 -4.44 -17.39
C ASP A 203 -4.71 -5.78 -17.67
N ARG A 204 -5.41 -6.84 -17.26
CA ARG A 204 -5.57 -8.11 -17.95
C ARG A 204 -4.43 -8.47 -18.91
N ALA A 205 -3.47 -9.22 -18.41
CA ALA A 205 -2.65 -10.14 -19.19
C ALA A 205 -2.16 -11.30 -18.31
N GLU A 206 -3.09 -11.95 -17.59
CA GLU A 206 -2.85 -13.34 -17.19
C GLU A 206 -3.49 -14.20 -18.28
N VAL A 207 -2.58 -14.74 -19.08
CA VAL A 207 -2.77 -15.74 -20.12
C VAL A 207 -3.46 -16.94 -19.50
N GLU A 208 -4.57 -17.38 -20.11
CA GLU A 208 -5.14 -18.70 -19.88
C GLU A 208 -4.13 -19.76 -20.34
N LEU A 209 -3.76 -20.66 -19.43
CA LEU A 209 -3.29 -22.01 -19.72
C LEU A 209 -3.99 -22.98 -18.77
#